data_AF-A0A1Y5GM87-F1
#
_entry.id   AF-A0A1Y5GM87-F1
#
_cell.length_a   1.000
_cell.length_b   1.000
_cell.length_c   1.000
_cell.angle_alpha   90.00
_cell.angle_beta   90.00
_cell.angle_gamma   90.00
#
_symmetry.space_group_name_H-M   'P 1'
#
loop_
_entity.id
_entity.type
_entity.pdbx_description
1 polymer ?
#
loop_
_entity_poly.entity_id
_entity_poly.type
_entity_poly.pdbx_seq_one_letter_code
_entity_poly.pdbx_strand_id
1 'polypeptide(L)'
;MDYPTLIIHGFLAHKITNLPLHLGLRQQGFRTYNVPIPALNTQPIDESSQVVAERVEEVLADTGASKVNIIGVSLGGVIALHYLRCCDGGDRINKLITLGSPLRGAPASQAIRGLPFVGDVAAQLAPDSALMADMHARDINSNAQKGSTEQLISIYSEGDILVPKDRSDIEGATLLKSPYGRWPIGHYQLAADPRNIQFVIEQLKAPHPNTQLVS
;
A
#
# COMPACT_ATOMS: atom_id res chain seq x y z
N MET A 1 -15.59 -5.41 -13.07
CA MET A 1 -16.14 -4.36 -12.19
C MET A 1 -14.99 -3.41 -11.88
N ASP A 2 -15.08 -2.15 -12.32
CA ASP A 2 -14.04 -1.15 -12.07
C ASP A 2 -14.17 -0.58 -10.65
N TYR A 3 -13.46 -1.20 -9.71
CA TYR A 3 -13.39 -0.72 -8.33
C TYR A 3 -12.64 0.64 -8.27
N PRO A 4 -13.15 1.63 -7.53
CA PRO A 4 -12.42 2.86 -7.23
C PRO A 4 -11.04 2.56 -6.66
N THR A 5 -10.02 3.32 -7.07
CA THR A 5 -8.64 3.11 -6.62
C THR A 5 -8.17 4.27 -5.75
N LEU A 6 -7.88 4.00 -4.49
CA LEU A 6 -7.28 4.96 -3.56
C LEU A 6 -5.76 4.88 -3.66
N ILE A 7 -5.09 6.03 -3.58
CA ILE A 7 -3.63 6.14 -3.62
C ILE A 7 -3.13 6.83 -2.35
N ILE A 8 -2.16 6.21 -1.69
CA ILE A 8 -1.58 6.67 -0.43
C ILE A 8 -0.09 6.98 -0.65
N HIS A 9 0.32 8.21 -0.34
CA HIS A 9 1.69 8.68 -0.53
C HIS A 9 2.62 8.22 0.61
N GLY A 10 3.92 8.29 0.36
CA GLY A 10 4.96 7.88 1.32
C GLY A 10 5.27 8.91 2.42
N PHE A 11 6.20 8.51 3.29
CA PHE A 11 6.76 9.33 4.36
C PHE A 11 7.51 10.53 3.80
N LEU A 12 7.33 11.70 4.42
CA LEU A 12 7.88 12.99 3.98
C LEU A 12 7.51 13.40 2.55
N ALA A 13 6.51 12.77 1.96
CA ALA A 13 5.95 13.14 0.66
C ALA A 13 4.59 13.81 0.84
N HIS A 14 4.25 14.73 -0.06
CA HIS A 14 2.90 15.28 -0.18
C HIS A 14 2.12 14.46 -1.21
N LYS A 15 0.79 14.32 -1.05
CA LYS A 15 -0.09 13.59 -2.00
C LYS A 15 0.07 13.94 -3.49
N ILE A 16 0.65 15.10 -3.82
CA ILE A 16 0.97 15.48 -5.20
C ILE A 16 1.96 14.50 -5.87
N THR A 17 2.77 13.77 -5.10
CA THR A 17 3.64 12.71 -5.63
C THR A 17 2.85 11.57 -6.28
N ASN A 18 1.56 11.44 -5.98
CA ASN A 18 0.68 10.44 -6.59
C ASN A 18 0.20 10.86 -7.99
N LEU A 19 0.48 12.10 -8.44
CA LEU A 19 -0.02 12.62 -9.72
C LEU A 19 0.33 11.73 -10.92
N PRO A 20 1.56 11.19 -11.09
CA PRO A 20 1.86 10.31 -12.21
C PRO A 20 0.98 9.05 -12.22
N LEU A 21 0.78 8.41 -11.07
CA LEU A 21 -0.15 7.29 -10.93
C LEU A 21 -1.57 7.71 -11.31
N HIS A 22 -2.08 8.80 -10.75
CA HIS A 22 -3.42 9.30 -11.10
C HIS A 22 -3.60 9.50 -12.59
N LEU A 23 -2.64 10.13 -13.27
CA LEU A 23 -2.71 10.38 -14.70
C LEU A 23 -2.71 9.08 -15.50
N GLY A 24 -1.76 8.18 -15.26
CA GLY A 24 -1.68 6.91 -15.99
C GLY A 24 -2.89 6.01 -15.76
N LEU A 25 -3.36 5.89 -14.52
CA LEU A 25 -4.56 5.13 -14.17
C LEU A 25 -5.82 5.74 -14.82
N ARG A 26 -6.01 7.06 -14.76
CA ARG A 26 -7.19 7.72 -15.36
C ARG A 26 -7.22 7.60 -16.88
N GLN A 27 -6.05 7.65 -17.55
CA GLN A 27 -5.94 7.38 -18.98
C GLN A 27 -6.41 5.96 -19.35
N GLN A 28 -6.36 5.02 -18.40
CA GLN A 28 -6.80 3.63 -18.57
C GLN A 28 -8.21 3.38 -18.01
N GLY A 29 -8.96 4.43 -17.69
CA GLY A 29 -10.37 4.35 -17.24
C GLY A 29 -10.57 4.21 -15.74
N PHE A 30 -9.51 4.17 -14.92
CA PHE A 30 -9.66 4.02 -13.47
C PHE A 30 -10.14 5.32 -12.82
N ARG A 31 -11.12 5.19 -11.92
CA ARG A 31 -11.53 6.24 -10.98
C ARG A 31 -10.55 6.25 -9.81
N THR A 32 -9.76 7.32 -9.68
CA THR A 32 -8.69 7.39 -8.68
C THR A 32 -8.88 8.54 -7.69
N TYR A 33 -8.59 8.26 -6.42
CA TYR A 33 -8.76 9.17 -5.29
C TYR A 33 -7.50 9.19 -4.41
N ASN A 34 -7.17 10.33 -3.81
CA ASN A 34 -6.17 10.35 -2.74
C ASN A 34 -6.84 10.00 -1.41
N VAL A 35 -6.06 9.42 -0.49
CA VAL A 35 -6.39 9.45 0.93
C VAL A 35 -5.94 10.79 1.51
N PRO A 36 -6.79 11.50 2.28
CA PRO A 36 -6.48 12.82 2.79
C PRO A 36 -5.57 12.79 4.03
N ILE A 37 -4.50 11.99 3.99
CA ILE A 37 -3.50 11.98 5.07
C ILE A 37 -2.88 13.38 5.20
N PRO A 38 -2.79 13.95 6.41
CA PRO A 38 -2.30 15.30 6.58
C PRO A 38 -0.84 15.51 6.17
N ALA A 39 -0.57 16.69 5.61
CA ALA A 39 0.78 17.21 5.36
C ALA A 39 1.71 16.23 4.61
N LEU A 40 2.76 15.79 5.29
CA LEU A 40 3.86 15.00 4.73
C LEU A 40 3.81 13.52 5.18
N ASN A 41 2.64 13.05 5.66
CA ASN A 41 2.45 11.68 6.18
C ASN A 41 3.48 11.34 7.26
N THR A 42 3.42 12.07 8.37
CA THR A 42 4.32 11.91 9.53
C THR A 42 3.57 11.55 10.81
N GLN A 43 2.25 11.38 10.71
CA GLN A 43 1.39 10.93 11.78
C GLN A 43 1.62 9.44 12.06
N PRO A 44 1.29 8.97 13.27
CA PRO A 44 1.21 7.54 13.55
C PRO A 44 0.48 6.76 12.44
N ILE A 45 0.98 5.56 12.14
CA ILE A 45 0.46 4.62 11.16
C ILE A 45 -0.96 4.19 11.52
N ASP A 46 -1.25 3.93 12.79
CA ASP A 46 -2.59 3.57 13.27
C ASP A 46 -3.60 4.70 13.07
N GLU A 47 -3.25 5.94 13.42
CA GLU A 47 -4.07 7.12 13.11
C GLU A 47 -4.30 7.27 11.61
N SER A 48 -3.24 7.13 10.81
CA SER A 48 -3.32 7.20 9.35
C SER A 48 -4.19 6.09 8.76
N SER A 49 -4.20 4.89 9.35
CA SER A 49 -5.08 3.79 8.95
C SER A 49 -6.55 4.08 9.22
N GLN A 50 -6.89 4.84 10.27
CA GLN A 50 -8.26 5.30 10.48
C GLN A 50 -8.71 6.29 9.40
N VAL A 51 -7.82 7.21 8.98
CA VAL A 51 -8.08 8.10 7.85
C VAL A 51 -8.30 7.30 6.54
N VAL A 52 -7.59 6.19 6.36
CA VAL A 52 -7.84 5.27 5.24
C VAL A 52 -9.24 4.64 5.38
N ALA A 53 -9.61 4.14 6.55
CA ALA A 53 -10.92 3.51 6.78
C ALA A 53 -12.07 4.47 6.46
N GLU A 54 -12.03 5.70 6.99
CA GLU A 54 -13.01 6.75 6.71
C GLU A 54 -13.09 7.03 5.21
N ARG A 55 -11.93 7.20 4.55
CA ARG A 55 -11.91 7.51 3.13
C ARG A 55 -12.42 6.37 2.25
N VAL A 56 -12.22 5.13 2.67
CA VAL A 56 -12.77 3.97 1.96
C VAL A 56 -14.29 4.00 2.03
N GLU A 57 -14.88 4.18 3.20
CA GLU A 57 -16.34 4.25 3.37
C GLU A 57 -16.96 5.41 2.58
N GLU A 58 -16.34 6.60 2.60
CA GLU A 58 -16.76 7.73 1.78
C GLU A 58 -16.79 7.38 0.28
N VAL A 59 -15.70 6.79 -0.24
CA VAL A 59 -15.61 6.44 -1.66
C VAL A 59 -16.61 5.36 -2.03
N LEU A 60 -16.85 4.37 -1.16
CA LEU A 60 -17.83 3.32 -1.39
C LEU A 60 -19.25 3.91 -1.43
N ALA A 61 -19.59 4.77 -0.48
CA ALA A 61 -20.89 5.46 -0.43
C ALA A 61 -21.11 6.33 -1.67
N ASP A 62 -20.12 7.13 -2.07
CA ASP A 62 -20.20 8.04 -3.22
C ASP A 62 -20.33 7.31 -4.56
N THR A 63 -19.68 6.14 -4.69
CA THR A 63 -19.56 5.43 -5.96
C THR A 63 -20.51 4.26 -6.12
N GLY A 64 -21.14 3.80 -5.02
CA GLY A 64 -21.94 2.57 -4.96
C GLY A 64 -21.12 1.29 -5.17
N ALA A 65 -19.79 1.36 -5.17
CA ALA A 65 -18.95 0.18 -5.27
C ALA A 65 -18.99 -0.61 -3.95
N SER A 66 -18.82 -1.93 -4.03
CA SER A 66 -18.76 -2.80 -2.84
C SER A 66 -17.36 -2.89 -2.23
N LYS A 67 -16.32 -2.62 -3.03
CA LYS A 67 -14.90 -2.68 -2.63
C LYS A 67 -14.10 -1.59 -3.34
N VAL A 68 -12.90 -1.35 -2.84
CA VAL A 68 -11.90 -0.46 -3.46
C VAL A 68 -10.62 -1.22 -3.80
N ASN A 69 -9.85 -0.69 -4.75
CA ASN A 69 -8.42 -0.99 -4.83
C ASN A 69 -7.64 0.05 -4.02
N ILE A 70 -6.49 -0.33 -3.48
CA ILE A 70 -5.56 0.59 -2.82
C ILE A 70 -4.17 0.42 -3.43
N ILE A 71 -3.54 1.54 -3.76
CA ILE A 71 -2.11 1.62 -4.10
C ILE A 71 -1.40 2.39 -2.99
N GLY A 72 -0.49 1.73 -2.28
CA GLY A 72 0.32 2.36 -1.24
C GLY A 72 1.76 2.53 -1.69
N VAL A 73 2.28 3.76 -1.67
CA VAL A 73 3.68 4.06 -2.00
C VAL A 73 4.49 4.16 -0.72
N SER A 74 5.57 3.37 -0.59
CA SER A 74 6.46 3.38 0.56
C SER A 74 5.69 3.23 1.89
N LEU A 75 5.77 4.20 2.81
CA LEU A 75 4.95 4.22 4.04
C LEU A 75 3.45 4.03 3.77
N GLY A 76 2.93 4.55 2.66
CA GLY A 76 1.52 4.39 2.30
C GLY A 76 1.09 2.93 2.13
N GLY A 77 2.01 2.05 1.71
CA GLY A 77 1.75 0.60 1.64
C GLY A 77 1.66 -0.05 3.02
N VAL A 78 2.46 0.43 3.98
CA VAL A 78 2.41 -0.04 5.38
C VAL A 78 1.10 0.40 6.03
N ILE A 79 0.68 1.65 5.84
CA ILE A 79 -0.59 2.18 6.37
C ILE A 79 -1.78 1.39 5.79
N ALA A 80 -1.75 1.09 4.49
CA ALA A 80 -2.77 0.30 3.83
C ALA A 80 -2.83 -1.15 4.34
N LEU A 81 -1.67 -1.77 4.56
CA LEU A 81 -1.57 -3.12 5.10
C LEU A 81 -2.06 -3.19 6.54
N HIS A 82 -1.72 -2.19 7.35
CA HIS A 82 -2.22 -2.05 8.71
C HIS A 82 -3.75 -1.89 8.72
N TYR A 83 -4.31 -1.06 7.84
CA TYR A 83 -5.78 -0.97 7.67
C TYR A 83 -6.40 -2.32 7.30
N LEU A 84 -5.82 -3.02 6.31
CA LEU A 84 -6.29 -4.34 5.87
C LEU A 84 -6.34 -5.35 7.02
N ARG A 85 -5.29 -5.43 7.85
CA ARG A 85 -5.11 -6.49 8.85
C ARG A 85 -5.59 -6.16 10.25
N CYS A 86 -5.57 -4.88 10.62
CA CYS A 86 -5.79 -4.43 11.99
C CYS A 86 -7.02 -3.54 12.16
N CYS A 87 -7.66 -3.11 11.07
CA CYS A 87 -8.79 -2.17 11.09
C CYS A 87 -9.98 -2.65 10.25
N ASP A 88 -10.22 -3.97 10.22
CA ASP A 88 -11.36 -4.61 9.55
C ASP A 88 -11.51 -4.28 8.04
N GLY A 89 -10.40 -3.93 7.37
CA GLY A 89 -10.41 -3.53 5.96
C GLY A 89 -10.60 -4.67 4.95
N GLY A 90 -10.52 -5.94 5.38
CA GLY A 90 -10.55 -7.13 4.50
C GLY A 90 -11.75 -7.16 3.55
N ASP A 91 -12.95 -6.95 4.06
CA ASP A 91 -14.17 -7.01 3.24
C ASP A 91 -14.36 -5.80 2.32
N ARG A 92 -13.57 -4.74 2.51
CA ARG A 92 -13.64 -3.50 1.74
C ARG A 92 -12.60 -3.41 0.63
N ILE A 93 -11.58 -4.27 0.65
CA ILE A 93 -10.49 -4.24 -0.32
C ILE A 93 -10.68 -5.34 -1.37
N ASN A 94 -10.60 -4.95 -2.64
CA ASN A 94 -10.48 -5.86 -3.77
C ASN A 94 -9.02 -6.18 -4.05
N LYS A 95 -8.15 -5.16 -4.11
CA LYS A 95 -6.70 -5.34 -4.27
C LYS A 95 -5.93 -4.31 -3.46
N LEU A 96 -4.85 -4.74 -2.83
CA LEU A 96 -3.84 -3.88 -2.25
C LEU A 96 -2.54 -4.08 -3.02
N ILE A 97 -2.08 -3.04 -3.72
CA ILE A 97 -0.79 -3.01 -4.40
C ILE A 97 0.14 -2.07 -3.64
N THR A 98 1.27 -2.58 -3.17
CA THR A 98 2.28 -1.77 -2.49
C THR A 98 3.48 -1.56 -3.40
N LEU A 99 4.04 -0.35 -3.39
CA LEU A 99 5.16 0.05 -4.22
C LEU A 99 6.34 0.41 -3.31
N GLY A 100 7.38 -0.42 -3.28
CA GLY A 100 8.61 -0.19 -2.52
C GLY A 100 8.31 0.07 -1.05
N SER A 101 7.44 -0.73 -0.45
CA SER A 101 6.90 -0.49 0.90
C SER A 101 7.64 -1.36 1.92
N PRO A 102 8.14 -0.81 3.03
CA PRO A 102 8.85 -1.59 4.04
C PRO A 102 7.84 -2.29 4.96
N LEU A 103 7.13 -3.28 4.41
CA LEU A 103 6.08 -4.06 5.09
C LEU A 103 6.58 -4.80 6.34
N ARG A 104 7.88 -5.07 6.41
CA ARG A 104 8.58 -5.63 7.59
C ARG A 104 9.29 -4.59 8.46
N GLY A 105 8.81 -3.35 8.37
CA GLY A 105 9.40 -2.18 9.02
C GLY A 105 10.68 -1.68 8.36
N ALA A 106 11.06 -0.45 8.69
CA ALA A 106 12.24 0.22 8.14
C ALA A 106 13.32 0.37 9.24
N PRO A 107 14.46 -0.33 9.18
CA PRO A 107 15.51 -0.22 10.20
C PRO A 107 15.98 1.21 10.46
N ALA A 108 16.08 2.04 9.41
CA ALA A 108 16.47 3.45 9.52
C ALA A 108 15.54 4.29 10.40
N SER A 109 14.27 3.88 10.58
CA SER A 109 13.33 4.58 11.47
C SER A 109 13.74 4.54 12.94
N GLN A 110 14.53 3.54 13.37
CA GLN A 110 15.09 3.47 14.73
C GLN A 110 15.88 4.73 15.10
N ALA A 111 16.64 5.27 14.14
CA ALA A 111 17.49 6.44 14.38
C ALA A 111 16.69 7.74 14.59
N ILE A 112 15.40 7.77 14.20
CA ILE A 112 14.58 8.98 14.21
C ILE A 112 13.35 8.91 15.12
N ARG A 113 13.16 7.82 15.89
CA ARG A 113 12.00 7.65 16.82
C ARG A 113 11.85 8.75 17.86
N GLY A 114 12.95 9.39 18.25
CA GLY A 114 12.95 10.46 19.25
C GLY A 114 12.85 11.87 18.66
N LEU A 115 12.78 12.01 17.33
CA LEU A 115 12.72 13.32 16.70
C LEU A 115 11.31 13.90 16.75
N PRO A 116 11.15 15.22 16.97
CA PRO A 116 9.84 15.84 16.95
C PRO A 116 9.20 15.71 15.56
N PHE A 117 7.86 15.63 15.52
CA PHE A 117 7.01 15.54 14.32
C PHE A 117 7.11 14.25 13.48
N VAL A 118 8.20 13.50 13.57
CA VAL A 118 8.41 12.24 12.83
C VAL A 118 8.64 11.03 13.74
N GLY A 119 8.83 11.26 15.03
CA GLY A 119 9.19 10.23 16.00
C GLY A 119 8.13 9.14 16.13
N ASP A 120 6.85 9.51 16.19
CA ASP A 120 5.78 8.54 16.45
C ASP A 120 5.58 7.58 15.27
N VAL A 121 5.51 8.11 14.03
CA VAL A 121 5.46 7.27 12.82
C VAL A 121 6.70 6.41 12.70
N ALA A 122 7.88 6.94 13.04
CA ALA A 122 9.12 6.18 13.01
C ALA A 122 9.15 5.08 14.07
N ALA A 123 8.60 5.33 15.26
CA ALA A 123 8.50 4.34 16.33
C ALA A 123 7.61 3.17 15.91
N GLN A 124 6.49 3.44 15.24
CA GLN A 124 5.60 2.41 14.73
C GLN A 124 6.15 1.72 13.46
N LEU A 125 6.84 2.44 12.58
CA LEU A 125 7.45 1.87 11.36
C LEU A 125 8.63 0.94 11.66
N ALA A 126 9.15 0.98 12.88
CA ALA A 126 10.37 0.27 13.17
C ALA A 126 10.18 -1.24 13.31
N PRO A 127 11.15 -2.07 12.91
CA PRO A 127 10.95 -3.52 12.83
C PRO A 127 10.60 -4.22 14.15
N ASP A 128 10.98 -3.65 15.29
CA ASP A 128 10.70 -4.19 16.63
C ASP A 128 9.46 -3.58 17.30
N SER A 129 8.70 -2.75 16.57
CA SER A 129 7.54 -2.06 17.14
C SER A 129 6.40 -3.06 17.40
N ALA A 130 5.58 -2.74 18.41
CA ALA A 130 4.37 -3.52 18.69
C ALA A 130 3.41 -3.51 17.49
N LEU A 131 3.29 -2.39 16.79
CA LEU A 131 2.45 -2.29 15.59
C LEU A 131 2.89 -3.25 14.47
N MET A 132 4.20 -3.36 14.22
CA MET A 132 4.73 -4.31 13.23
C MET A 132 4.49 -5.75 13.67
N ALA A 133 4.75 -6.06 14.95
CA ALA A 133 4.50 -7.38 15.51
C ALA A 133 3.02 -7.78 15.39
N ASP A 134 2.09 -6.89 15.74
CA ASP A 134 0.65 -7.14 15.65
C ASP A 134 0.18 -7.32 14.21
N MET A 135 0.66 -6.47 13.29
CA MET A 135 0.34 -6.56 11.86
C MET A 135 0.84 -7.86 11.22
N HIS A 136 1.94 -8.44 11.70
CA HIS A 136 2.48 -9.72 11.24
C HIS A 136 1.84 -10.92 11.95
N ALA A 137 1.50 -10.81 13.23
CA ALA A 137 0.84 -11.91 13.97
C ALA A 137 -0.55 -12.24 13.43
N ARG A 138 -1.24 -11.24 12.86
CA ARG A 138 -2.55 -11.39 12.24
C ARG A 138 -2.52 -12.08 10.87
N ASP A 139 -1.34 -12.24 10.25
CA ASP A 139 -1.18 -13.10 9.07
C ASP A 139 -1.38 -14.58 9.40
N ILE A 140 -0.86 -15.01 10.55
CA ILE A 140 -0.74 -16.43 10.94
C ILE A 140 -2.09 -17.02 11.39
N ASN A 141 -3.04 -16.17 11.80
CA ASN A 141 -4.34 -16.61 12.32
C ASN A 141 -5.52 -16.43 11.34
N SER A 142 -5.24 -16.09 10.09
CA SER A 142 -6.27 -15.84 9.06
C SER A 142 -6.90 -17.13 8.48
N ASN A 143 -7.03 -18.20 9.29
CA ASN A 143 -8.12 -19.17 9.11
C ASN A 143 -9.51 -18.52 9.30
N ALA A 144 -9.56 -17.30 9.86
CA ALA A 144 -10.75 -16.44 9.95
C ALA A 144 -11.05 -15.61 8.67
N GLN A 145 -10.19 -15.67 7.64
CA GLN A 145 -10.43 -15.06 6.32
C GLN A 145 -10.70 -16.11 5.22
N LYS A 146 -11.39 -17.21 5.57
CA LYS A 146 -11.81 -18.25 4.60
C LYS A 146 -12.82 -17.80 3.52
N GLY A 147 -13.09 -16.50 3.43
CA GLY A 147 -13.91 -15.89 2.36
C GLY A 147 -13.37 -14.56 1.84
N SER A 148 -12.16 -14.14 2.26
CA SER A 148 -11.59 -12.89 1.81
C SER A 148 -11.05 -13.05 0.37
N THR A 149 -11.45 -12.15 -0.52
CA THR A 149 -11.16 -12.21 -1.96
C THR A 149 -10.11 -11.17 -2.35
N GLU A 150 -9.46 -10.52 -1.39
CA GLU A 150 -8.46 -9.49 -1.65
C GLU A 150 -7.16 -10.11 -2.19
N GLN A 151 -6.54 -9.38 -3.11
CA GLN A 151 -5.20 -9.71 -3.59
C GLN A 151 -4.21 -8.72 -3.04
N LEU A 152 -3.26 -9.21 -2.24
CA LEU A 152 -2.11 -8.43 -1.79
C LEU A 152 -0.94 -8.63 -2.76
N ILE A 153 -0.48 -7.55 -3.39
CA ILE A 153 0.64 -7.55 -4.32
C ILE A 153 1.68 -6.55 -3.81
N SER A 154 2.92 -7.01 -3.64
CA SER A 154 4.04 -6.16 -3.25
C SER A 154 5.00 -6.02 -4.41
N ILE A 155 5.22 -4.80 -4.89
CA ILE A 155 6.11 -4.52 -6.03
C ILE A 155 7.38 -3.85 -5.52
N TYR A 156 8.52 -4.52 -5.69
CA TYR A 156 9.84 -4.02 -5.31
C TYR A 156 10.69 -3.68 -6.54
N SER A 157 11.77 -2.91 -6.35
CA SER A 157 12.75 -2.57 -7.37
C SER A 157 14.17 -2.90 -6.90
N GLU A 158 15.01 -3.48 -7.75
CA GLU A 158 16.43 -3.73 -7.41
C GLU A 158 17.25 -2.45 -7.27
N GLY A 159 16.80 -1.36 -7.90
CA GLY A 159 17.40 -0.03 -7.77
C GLY A 159 16.91 0.75 -6.55
N ASP A 160 16.06 0.16 -5.71
CA ASP A 160 15.52 0.79 -4.51
C ASP A 160 16.53 0.76 -3.36
N ILE A 161 17.12 1.92 -3.08
CA ILE A 161 18.08 2.07 -1.98
C ILE A 161 17.42 2.34 -0.63
N LEU A 162 16.13 2.67 -0.61
CA LEU A 162 15.40 3.05 0.60
C LEU A 162 14.71 1.83 1.20
N VAL A 163 14.16 0.97 0.35
CA VAL A 163 13.40 -0.21 0.74
C VAL A 163 13.92 -1.42 -0.03
N PRO A 164 14.84 -2.19 0.58
CA PRO A 164 15.34 -3.39 -0.06
C PRO A 164 14.26 -4.48 -0.16
N LYS A 165 14.46 -5.43 -1.08
CA LYS A 165 13.50 -6.50 -1.39
C LYS A 165 13.01 -7.24 -0.14
N ASP A 166 13.92 -7.58 0.78
CA ASP A 166 13.60 -8.31 2.01
C ASP A 166 12.61 -7.56 2.91
N ARG A 167 12.46 -6.25 2.75
CA ARG A 167 11.48 -5.44 3.50
C ARG A 167 10.13 -5.31 2.80
N SER A 168 10.09 -5.56 1.49
CA SER A 168 8.85 -5.59 0.71
C SER A 168 8.20 -6.97 0.70
N ASP A 169 8.93 -8.02 1.04
CA ASP A 169 8.42 -9.40 1.11
C ASP A 169 7.63 -9.63 2.40
N ILE A 170 6.41 -10.16 2.30
CA ILE A 170 5.59 -10.50 3.47
C ILE A 170 4.68 -11.68 3.15
N GLU A 171 4.36 -12.46 4.18
CA GLU A 171 3.44 -13.59 4.07
C GLU A 171 2.06 -13.13 3.58
N GLY A 172 1.44 -13.93 2.71
CA GLY A 172 0.16 -13.60 2.08
C GLY A 172 0.24 -12.62 0.89
N ALA A 173 1.40 -12.03 0.61
CA ALA A 173 1.60 -11.15 -0.55
C ALA A 173 2.22 -11.90 -1.75
N THR A 174 1.74 -11.60 -2.96
CA THR A 174 2.48 -11.90 -4.19
C THR A 174 3.57 -10.85 -4.36
N LEU A 175 4.84 -11.24 -4.17
CA LEU A 175 5.99 -10.37 -4.40
C LEU A 175 6.37 -10.33 -5.89
N LEU A 176 6.34 -9.16 -6.50
CA LEU A 176 6.70 -8.92 -7.90
C LEU A 176 7.87 -7.94 -8.01
N LYS A 177 8.77 -8.21 -8.97
CA LYS A 177 9.84 -7.27 -9.33
C LYS A 177 9.31 -6.27 -10.36
N SER A 178 9.57 -4.99 -10.17
CA SER A 178 9.25 -3.98 -11.17
C SER A 178 10.04 -4.21 -12.47
N PRO A 179 9.44 -4.00 -13.65
CA PRO A 179 10.14 -4.17 -14.92
C PRO A 179 11.23 -3.11 -15.12
N TYR A 180 11.15 -1.99 -14.40
CA TYR A 180 12.13 -0.93 -14.46
C TYR A 180 12.51 -0.40 -13.08
N GLY A 181 13.81 -0.18 -12.87
CA GLY A 181 14.35 0.27 -11.59
C GLY A 181 15.84 0.50 -11.68
N ARG A 182 16.26 1.74 -11.91
CA ARG A 182 17.68 2.10 -11.98
C ARG A 182 18.20 2.42 -10.59
N TRP A 183 19.31 1.79 -10.22
CA TRP A 183 20.07 2.23 -9.07
C TRP A 183 20.63 3.66 -9.31
N PRO A 184 20.56 4.59 -8.35
CA PRO A 184 20.01 4.48 -6.98
C PRO A 184 18.57 5.02 -6.84
N ILE A 185 17.88 5.32 -7.93
CA ILE A 185 16.58 6.04 -7.92
C ILE A 185 15.36 5.12 -8.06
N GLY A 186 15.55 3.80 -7.93
CA GLY A 186 14.53 2.80 -8.20
C GLY A 186 13.27 2.97 -7.35
N HIS A 187 13.41 3.49 -6.13
CA HIS A 187 12.29 3.77 -5.22
C HIS A 187 11.27 4.74 -5.85
N TYR A 188 11.75 5.89 -6.33
CA TYR A 188 10.89 6.93 -6.90
C TYR A 188 10.30 6.49 -8.25
N GLN A 189 11.03 5.68 -9.00
CA GLN A 189 10.57 5.17 -10.29
C GLN A 189 9.39 4.22 -10.17
N LEU A 190 9.18 3.57 -9.03
CA LEU A 190 8.03 2.68 -8.84
C LEU A 190 6.69 3.41 -9.03
N ALA A 191 6.59 4.67 -8.58
CA ALA A 191 5.36 5.47 -8.65
C ALA A 191 5.37 6.54 -9.76
N ALA A 192 6.52 6.81 -10.39
CA ALA A 192 6.66 7.89 -11.37
C ALA A 192 7.04 7.42 -12.79
N ASP A 193 7.64 6.24 -12.96
CA ASP A 193 8.04 5.77 -14.29
C ASP A 193 6.82 5.21 -15.06
N PRO A 194 6.53 5.68 -16.28
CA PRO A 194 5.39 5.19 -17.06
C PRO A 194 5.34 3.68 -17.25
N ARG A 195 6.49 2.99 -17.33
CA ARG A 195 6.52 1.52 -17.47
C ARG A 195 6.10 0.81 -16.19
N ASN A 196 6.48 1.35 -15.04
CA ASN A 196 6.04 0.81 -13.75
C ASN A 196 4.57 1.12 -13.50
N ILE A 197 4.10 2.32 -13.89
CA ILE A 197 2.67 2.66 -13.83
C ILE A 197 1.84 1.71 -14.72
N GLN A 198 2.31 1.44 -15.94
CA GLN A 198 1.68 0.47 -16.83
C GLN A 198 1.66 -0.94 -16.21
N PHE A 199 2.75 -1.36 -15.57
CA PHE A 199 2.81 -2.63 -14.85
C PHE A 199 1.81 -2.71 -13.68
N VAL A 200 1.65 -1.63 -12.91
CA VAL A 200 0.63 -1.52 -11.85
C VAL A 200 -0.78 -1.67 -12.42
N ILE A 201 -1.04 -1.05 -13.58
CA ILE A 201 -2.33 -1.14 -14.27
C ILE A 201 -2.63 -2.58 -14.71
N GLU A 202 -1.62 -3.31 -15.21
CA GLU A 202 -1.74 -4.73 -15.54
C GLU A 202 -2.10 -5.56 -14.31
N GLN A 203 -1.46 -5.30 -13.16
CA GLN A 203 -1.77 -5.98 -11.91
C GLN A 203 -3.19 -5.66 -11.40
N LEU A 204 -3.68 -4.43 -11.61
CA LEU A 204 -5.07 -4.08 -11.28
C LEU A 204 -6.06 -4.82 -12.18
N LYS A 205 -5.77 -4.95 -13.49
CA LYS A 205 -6.65 -5.62 -14.46
C LYS A 205 -6.62 -7.15 -14.38
N ALA A 206 -5.55 -7.74 -13.85
CA ALA A 206 -5.41 -9.19 -13.73
C ALA A 206 -6.58 -9.82 -12.94
N PRO A 207 -7.10 -10.99 -13.32
CA PRO A 207 -8.14 -11.66 -12.53
C PRO A 207 -7.60 -12.15 -11.18
N HIS A 208 -8.49 -12.33 -10.21
CA HIS A 208 -8.12 -13.01 -8.96
C HIS A 208 -7.73 -14.46 -9.26
N PRO A 209 -6.63 -14.98 -8.70
CA PRO A 209 -6.13 -16.31 -9.00
C PRO A 209 -7.17 -17.43 -8.76
N ASN A 210 -8.14 -17.21 -7.86
CA ASN A 210 -9.18 -18.19 -7.52
C ASN A 210 -10.48 -18.09 -8.35
N THR A 211 -10.52 -17.28 -9.42
CA THR A 211 -11.75 -17.08 -10.23
C THR A 211 -11.98 -18.17 -11.29
N GLN A 212 -11.11 -19.17 -11.41
CA GLN A 212 -11.19 -20.19 -12.49
C GLN A 212 -11.88 -21.52 -12.12
N LEU A 213 -12.58 -21.64 -10.99
CA LEU A 213 -13.18 -22.93 -10.56
C LEU A 213 -14.71 -23.01 -10.58
N VAL A 214 -15.40 -22.19 -11.36
CA VAL A 214 -16.85 -22.39 -11.57
C VAL A 214 -17.16 -22.27 -13.06
N SER A 215 -17.12 -23.41 -13.74
CA SER A 215 -17.73 -23.64 -15.06
C SER A 215 -18.62 -24.86 -14.97
#